data_AF-A0A6A0ACN8-F1
#
_entry.id   AF-A0A6A0ACN8-F1
#
_cell.length_a   1.000
_cell.length_b   1.000
_cell.length_c   1.000
_cell.angle_alpha   90.00
_cell.angle_beta   90.00
_cell.angle_gamma   90.00
#
_symmetry.space_group_name_H-M   'P 1'
#
loop_
_entity.id
_entity.type
_entity.pdbx_description
1 polymer ?
#
loop_
_entity_poly.entity_id
_entity_poly.type
_entity_poly.pdbx_seq_one_letter_code
_entity_poly.pdbx_strand_id
1 'polypeptide(L)'
;MGYGLVVGAKLARLVKLLMLLTSPISWPFGRLLDAVLGHEGHVLFRRQQLKVLMDLHGEGAAMGDKLSLDEIKVIRGALDLTSKIAYRAMTPLDRVFMLSTADVLSQDTLRLILESGHSRVPVFRAPDRTDLVGLLLCKELLQYNMSHDVPVPCLTMRSLPRLSAATPLYDLLRLFQTGRSHMAVLTQPEEPEEDSPSPLAAASLALSQTALTTASLEVLAA
;
A
#
# COMPACT_ATOMS: atom_id res chain seq x y z
N MET A 1 42.86 42.72 18.28
CA MET A 1 41.68 41.97 17.79
C MET A 1 40.44 42.49 18.53
N GLY A 2 39.59 43.34 17.92
CA GLY A 2 38.43 43.91 18.65
C GLY A 2 37.67 45.04 17.95
N TYR A 3 38.18 45.59 16.84
CA TYR A 3 37.54 46.70 16.13
C TYR A 3 36.15 46.34 15.54
N GLY A 4 35.89 45.06 15.25
CA GLY A 4 34.59 44.61 14.73
C GLY A 4 33.41 44.85 15.69
N LEU A 5 33.61 44.62 17.00
CA LEU A 5 32.54 44.84 18.00
C LEU A 5 32.23 46.32 18.20
N VAL A 6 33.24 47.20 18.16
CA VAL A 6 33.06 48.64 18.36
C VAL A 6 32.38 49.30 17.15
N VAL A 7 32.75 48.88 15.94
CA VAL A 7 32.09 49.33 14.70
C VAL A 7 30.64 48.82 14.65
N GLY A 8 30.41 47.56 15.00
CA GLY A 8 29.06 46.99 15.11
C GLY A 8 28.16 47.74 16.11
N ALA A 9 28.68 48.11 17.29
CA ALA A 9 27.92 48.84 18.31
C ALA A 9 27.50 50.25 17.87
N LYS A 10 28.35 50.97 17.13
CA LYS A 10 27.99 52.29 16.55
C LYS A 10 26.99 52.14 15.40
N LEU A 11 27.19 51.15 14.53
CA LEU A 11 26.29 50.88 13.40
C LEU A 11 24.91 50.42 13.88
N ALA A 12 24.82 49.71 15.01
CA ALA A 12 23.55 49.26 15.59
C ALA A 12 22.59 50.42 15.90
N ARG A 13 23.09 51.59 16.34
CA ARG A 13 22.24 52.77 16.54
C ARG A 13 21.73 53.35 15.22
N LEU A 14 22.58 53.37 14.20
CA LEU A 14 22.21 53.82 12.85
C LEU A 14 21.14 52.91 12.23
N VAL A 15 21.31 51.59 12.33
CA VAL A 15 20.35 50.59 11.83
C VAL A 15 19.01 50.71 12.54
N LYS A 16 18.99 50.89 13.87
CA LYS A 16 17.75 51.11 14.63
C LYS A 16 17.03 52.40 14.23
N LEU A 17 17.78 53.47 13.97
CA LEU A 17 17.21 54.73 13.47
C LEU A 17 16.61 54.54 12.07
N LEU A 18 17.29 53.81 11.19
CA LEU A 18 16.78 53.48 9.85
C LEU A 18 15.53 52.58 9.90
N MET A 19 15.49 51.61 10.83
CA MET A 19 14.31 50.77 11.09
C MET A 19 13.13 51.59 11.58
N LEU A 20 13.35 52.53 12.51
CA LEU A 20 12.30 53.42 13.00
C LEU A 20 11.74 54.30 11.87
N LEU A 21 12.62 54.77 10.99
CA LEU A 21 12.27 55.67 9.88
C LEU A 21 11.50 54.93 8.76
N THR A 22 11.84 53.67 8.49
CA THR A 22 11.16 52.82 7.50
C THR A 22 9.95 52.07 8.06
N SER A 23 9.84 51.91 9.37
CA SER A 23 8.69 51.28 10.06
C SER A 23 7.31 51.80 9.65
N PRO A 24 7.03 53.13 9.58
CA PRO A 24 5.70 53.63 9.22
C PRO A 24 5.29 53.30 7.78
N ILE A 25 6.25 53.02 6.90
CA ILE A 25 6.00 52.62 5.50
C ILE A 25 5.91 51.09 5.39
N SER A 26 6.75 50.38 6.13
CA SER A 26 6.79 48.92 6.11
C SER A 26 5.54 48.29 6.73
N TRP A 27 4.96 48.90 7.77
CA TRP A 27 3.75 48.40 8.43
C TRP A 27 2.50 48.33 7.51
N PRO A 28 2.12 49.40 6.79
CA PRO A 28 0.97 49.33 5.87
C PRO A 28 1.25 48.42 4.68
N PHE A 29 2.50 48.36 4.20
CA PHE A 29 2.89 47.47 3.11
C PHE A 29 2.81 45.99 3.52
N GLY A 30 3.27 45.66 4.73
CA GLY A 30 3.12 44.32 5.32
C GLY A 30 1.66 43.96 5.52
N ARG A 31 0.86 44.86 6.10
CA ARG A 31 -0.58 44.65 6.32
C ARG A 31 -1.36 44.49 5.01
N LEU A 32 -0.97 45.19 3.95
CA LEU A 32 -1.54 45.04 2.61
C LEU A 32 -1.16 43.67 2.01
N LEU A 33 0.10 43.27 2.11
CA LEU A 33 0.54 41.95 1.65
C LEU A 33 -0.20 40.83 2.40
N ASP A 34 -0.31 40.94 3.73
CA ASP A 34 -1.00 39.95 4.56
C ASP A 34 -2.50 39.86 4.24
N ALA A 35 -3.12 41.00 3.85
CA ALA A 35 -4.51 41.05 3.42
C ALA A 35 -4.73 40.46 2.01
N VAL A 36 -3.75 40.59 1.11
CA VAL A 36 -3.84 40.11 -0.29
C VAL A 36 -3.40 38.64 -0.42
N LEU A 37 -2.35 38.22 0.29
CA LEU A 37 -1.81 36.85 0.25
C LEU A 37 -2.52 35.91 1.25
N GLY A 38 -3.19 36.45 2.26
CA GLY A 38 -3.79 35.65 3.33
C GLY A 38 -2.73 35.09 4.28
N HIS A 39 -3.14 34.85 5.52
CA HIS A 39 -2.29 34.30 6.59
C HIS A 39 -2.05 32.79 6.36
N GLU A 40 -1.31 32.43 5.32
CA GLU A 40 -0.93 31.05 5.03
C GLU A 40 0.24 30.65 5.95
N GLY A 41 -0.10 30.23 7.17
CA GLY A 41 0.81 29.50 8.04
C GLY A 41 1.23 28.19 7.36
N HIS A 42 2.54 28.02 7.16
CA HIS A 42 3.19 26.81 6.63
C HIS A 42 2.58 26.23 5.35
N VAL A 43 3.21 26.51 4.21
CA VAL A 43 2.82 25.99 2.89
C VAL A 43 3.00 24.46 2.83
N LEU A 44 2.07 23.71 3.43
CA LEU A 44 1.92 22.28 3.24
C LEU A 44 1.25 22.09 1.88
N PHE A 45 2.05 22.15 0.82
CA PHE A 45 1.55 21.92 -0.53
C PHE A 45 0.80 20.57 -0.58
N ARG A 46 -0.48 20.62 -0.90
CA ARG A 46 -1.30 19.43 -1.09
C ARG A 46 -0.80 18.70 -2.34
N ARG A 47 -0.93 17.35 -2.38
CA ARG A 47 -0.46 16.52 -3.50
C ARG A 47 -0.94 17.01 -4.89
N GLN A 48 -2.14 17.59 -4.96
CA GLN A 48 -2.68 18.19 -6.17
C GLN A 48 -1.94 19.48 -6.58
N GLN A 49 -1.58 20.35 -5.61
CA GLN A 49 -0.78 21.55 -5.87
C GLN A 49 0.63 21.19 -6.32
N LEU A 50 1.24 20.14 -5.74
CA LEU A 50 2.54 19.63 -6.18
C LEU A 50 2.51 19.16 -7.64
N LYS A 51 1.46 18.44 -8.04
CA LYS A 51 1.28 18.00 -9.43
C LYS A 51 1.14 19.18 -10.39
N VAL A 52 0.31 20.16 -10.05
CA VAL A 52 0.12 21.38 -10.85
C VAL A 52 1.42 22.17 -10.97
N LEU A 53 2.18 22.29 -9.87
CA LEU A 53 3.48 22.96 -9.88
C LEU A 53 4.49 22.26 -10.80
N MET A 54 4.50 20.92 -10.79
CA MET A 54 5.34 20.13 -11.69
C MET A 54 4.92 20.26 -13.15
N ASP A 55 3.62 20.22 -13.44
CA ASP A 55 3.10 20.39 -14.80
C ASP A 55 3.47 21.78 -15.35
N LEU A 56 3.37 22.84 -14.52
CA LEU A 56 3.84 24.20 -14.85
C LEU A 56 5.35 24.28 -15.13
N HIS A 57 6.17 23.58 -14.34
CA HIS A 57 7.62 23.54 -14.55
C HIS A 57 8.02 22.70 -15.77
N GLY A 58 7.20 21.72 -16.16
CA GLY A 58 7.38 20.90 -17.36
C GLY A 58 7.09 21.65 -18.67
N GLU A 59 6.13 22.58 -18.65
CA GLU A 59 5.67 23.30 -19.86
C GLU A 59 6.21 24.73 -20.00
N GLY A 60 6.66 25.40 -18.91
CA GLY A 60 6.89 26.85 -18.94
C GLY A 60 8.15 27.42 -18.25
N ALA A 61 9.07 26.62 -17.71
CA ALA A 61 10.21 27.17 -16.95
C ALA A 61 11.37 27.63 -17.85
N ALA A 62 11.52 28.95 -18.00
CA ALA A 62 12.58 29.61 -18.77
C ALA A 62 13.90 29.82 -18.00
N MET A 63 14.02 29.41 -16.73
CA MET A 63 15.21 29.65 -15.92
C MET A 63 15.43 28.52 -14.91
N GLY A 64 16.49 27.74 -15.15
CA GLY A 64 17.13 26.89 -14.14
C GLY A 64 16.51 25.50 -13.92
N ASP A 65 16.98 24.54 -14.71
CA ASP A 65 16.79 23.08 -14.57
C ASP A 65 15.39 22.55 -14.92
N LYS A 66 15.21 22.21 -16.20
CA LYS A 66 13.99 21.58 -16.72
C LYS A 66 14.01 20.10 -16.36
N LEU A 67 13.07 19.66 -15.54
CA LEU A 67 12.81 18.23 -15.39
C LEU A 67 12.41 17.66 -16.75
N SER A 68 13.05 16.57 -17.16
CA SER A 68 12.67 15.81 -18.35
C SER A 68 11.24 15.29 -18.20
N LEU A 69 10.53 15.10 -19.32
CA LEU A 69 9.19 14.52 -19.32
C LEU A 69 9.14 13.17 -18.58
N ASP A 70 10.22 12.39 -18.62
CA ASP A 70 10.30 11.11 -17.93
C ASP A 70 10.49 11.27 -16.42
N GLU A 71 11.23 12.28 -15.98
CA GLU A 71 11.37 12.62 -14.56
C GLU A 71 10.03 13.08 -13.98
N ILE A 72 9.29 13.91 -14.72
CA ILE A 72 7.94 14.34 -14.35
C ILE A 72 7.00 13.13 -14.21
N LYS A 73 7.03 12.19 -15.16
CA LYS A 73 6.22 10.95 -15.10
C LYS A 73 6.57 10.12 -13.87
N VAL A 74 7.86 9.96 -13.55
CA VAL A 74 8.32 9.19 -12.38
C VAL A 74 7.82 9.82 -11.09
N ILE A 75 8.02 11.13 -10.91
CA ILE A 75 7.59 11.84 -9.70
C ILE A 75 6.07 11.81 -9.58
N ARG A 76 5.33 12.01 -10.69
CA ARG A 76 3.87 11.92 -10.72
C ARG A 76 3.39 10.53 -10.33
N GLY A 77 4.03 9.49 -10.85
CA GLY A 77 3.75 8.09 -10.49
C GLY A 77 3.98 7.82 -9.00
N ALA A 78 5.07 8.34 -8.43
CA ALA A 78 5.36 8.23 -7.00
C ALA A 78 4.30 8.95 -6.13
N LEU A 79 3.89 10.16 -6.53
CA LEU A 79 2.82 10.90 -5.86
C LEU A 79 1.48 10.14 -5.94
N ASP A 80 1.16 9.54 -7.09
CA ASP A 80 -0.05 8.73 -7.27
C ASP A 80 -0.04 7.46 -6.40
N LEU A 81 1.10 6.77 -6.32
CA LEU A 81 1.28 5.55 -5.55
C LEU A 81 0.86 5.72 -4.08
N THR A 82 1.23 6.85 -3.47
CA THR A 82 0.89 7.15 -2.07
C THR A 82 -0.60 7.35 -1.80
N SER A 83 -1.43 7.46 -2.85
CA SER A 83 -2.88 7.65 -2.73
C SER A 83 -3.71 6.45 -3.22
N LYS A 84 -3.05 5.46 -3.83
CA LYS A 84 -3.72 4.28 -4.40
C LYS A 84 -3.72 3.13 -3.40
N ILE A 85 -4.77 2.32 -3.47
CA ILE A 85 -4.89 1.04 -2.77
C ILE A 85 -4.66 -0.11 -3.76
N ALA A 86 -4.27 -1.27 -3.23
CA ALA A 86 -3.99 -2.48 -4.01
C ALA A 86 -5.16 -2.87 -4.92
N TYR A 87 -6.40 -2.76 -4.44
CA TYR A 87 -7.62 -3.01 -5.22
C TYR A 87 -7.68 -2.25 -6.56
N ARG A 88 -7.16 -1.02 -6.61
CA ARG A 88 -7.20 -0.19 -7.83
C ARG A 88 -6.17 -0.58 -8.89
N ALA A 89 -5.20 -1.43 -8.53
CA ALA A 89 -4.12 -1.87 -9.42
C ALA A 89 -4.13 -3.40 -9.63
N MET A 90 -5.13 -4.11 -9.11
CA MET A 90 -5.20 -5.58 -9.18
C MET A 90 -5.78 -6.08 -10.50
N THR A 91 -5.51 -7.35 -10.81
CA THR A 91 -6.19 -8.11 -11.87
C THR A 91 -7.33 -8.93 -11.25
N PRO A 92 -8.57 -8.82 -11.73
CA PRO A 92 -9.69 -9.65 -11.25
C PRO A 92 -9.41 -11.14 -11.43
N LEU A 93 -9.83 -11.96 -10.48
CA LEU A 93 -9.57 -13.41 -10.43
C LEU A 93 -10.02 -14.13 -11.71
N ASP A 94 -11.13 -13.71 -12.31
CA ASP A 94 -11.72 -14.28 -13.52
C ASP A 94 -10.82 -14.17 -14.76
N ARG A 95 -9.91 -13.19 -14.76
CA ARG A 95 -8.95 -12.93 -15.84
C ARG A 95 -7.58 -13.55 -15.58
N VAL A 96 -7.39 -14.22 -14.45
CA VAL A 96 -6.12 -14.84 -14.09
C VAL A 96 -6.10 -16.29 -14.56
N PHE A 97 -5.09 -16.63 -15.36
CA PHE A 97 -4.78 -18.02 -15.69
C PHE A 97 -4.26 -18.74 -14.44
N MET A 98 -4.91 -19.84 -14.06
CA MET A 98 -4.60 -20.61 -12.86
C MET A 98 -4.72 -22.10 -13.17
N LEU A 99 -3.98 -22.91 -12.41
CA LEU A 99 -4.05 -24.37 -12.48
C LEU A 99 -4.80 -24.94 -11.29
N SER A 100 -5.51 -26.04 -11.50
CA SER A 100 -6.15 -26.78 -10.43
C SER A 100 -5.19 -27.79 -9.79
N THR A 101 -5.37 -28.06 -8.50
CA THR A 101 -4.75 -29.24 -7.86
C THR A 101 -5.21 -30.58 -8.45
N ALA A 102 -6.34 -30.60 -9.17
CA ALA A 102 -6.83 -31.79 -9.86
C ALA A 102 -6.17 -31.97 -11.25
N ASP A 103 -5.47 -30.96 -11.75
CA ASP A 103 -4.81 -31.02 -13.05
C ASP A 103 -3.51 -31.84 -12.98
N VAL A 104 -3.09 -32.29 -14.15
CA VAL A 104 -1.85 -33.02 -14.36
C VAL A 104 -0.98 -32.23 -15.33
N LEU A 105 0.31 -32.14 -15.02
CA LEU A 105 1.31 -31.52 -15.87
C LEU A 105 1.64 -32.48 -17.02
N SER A 106 0.85 -32.38 -18.09
CA SER A 106 1.09 -33.04 -19.37
C SER A 106 1.75 -32.06 -20.37
N GLN A 107 2.15 -32.55 -21.55
CA GLN A 107 2.64 -31.67 -22.63
C GLN A 107 1.64 -30.59 -23.02
N ASP A 108 0.34 -30.89 -23.04
CA ASP A 108 -0.68 -29.93 -23.41
C ASP A 108 -0.87 -28.87 -22.33
N THR A 109 -0.89 -29.26 -21.05
CA THR A 109 -0.90 -28.31 -19.93
C THR A 109 0.33 -27.41 -19.95
N LEU A 110 1.51 -27.96 -20.25
CA LEU A 110 2.73 -27.18 -20.39
C LEU A 110 2.64 -26.18 -21.55
N ARG A 111 2.10 -26.57 -22.69
CA ARG A 111 1.86 -25.66 -23.83
C ARG A 111 0.95 -24.52 -23.42
N LEU A 112 -0.17 -24.80 -22.72
CA LEU A 112 -1.07 -23.77 -22.22
C LEU A 112 -0.35 -22.79 -21.27
N ILE A 113 0.50 -23.29 -20.38
CA ILE A 113 1.32 -22.45 -19.49
C ILE A 113 2.26 -21.55 -20.31
N LEU A 114 2.93 -22.09 -21.33
CA LEU A 114 3.85 -21.33 -22.18
C LEU A 114 3.12 -20.28 -23.04
N GLU A 115 1.98 -20.64 -23.61
CA GLU A 115 1.11 -19.76 -24.40
C GLU A 115 0.52 -18.62 -23.56
N SER A 116 0.29 -18.85 -22.26
CA SER A 116 -0.14 -17.79 -21.34
C SER A 116 0.91 -16.67 -21.19
N GLY A 117 2.18 -16.96 -21.47
CA GLY A 117 3.29 -16.01 -21.34
C GLY A 117 3.59 -15.57 -19.91
N HIS A 118 2.98 -16.19 -18.90
CA HIS A 118 3.17 -15.84 -17.49
C HIS A 118 4.32 -16.62 -16.85
N SER A 119 5.16 -15.94 -16.05
CA SER A 119 6.24 -16.60 -15.30
C SER A 119 5.78 -17.24 -13.98
N ARG A 120 4.59 -16.87 -13.50
CA ARG A 120 4.03 -17.20 -12.18
C ARG A 120 2.57 -17.56 -12.37
N VAL A 121 2.19 -18.78 -11.99
CA VAL A 121 0.85 -19.32 -12.18
C VAL A 121 0.29 -19.73 -10.82
N PRO A 122 -0.79 -19.10 -10.33
CA PRO A 122 -1.43 -19.53 -9.09
C PRO A 122 -2.06 -20.93 -9.24
N VAL A 123 -2.03 -21.68 -8.14
CA VAL A 123 -2.67 -23.00 -8.05
C VAL A 123 -3.81 -22.94 -7.04
N PHE A 124 -5.00 -23.37 -7.46
CA PHE A 124 -6.20 -23.42 -6.61
C PHE A 124 -6.65 -24.84 -6.33
N ARG A 125 -7.34 -25.06 -5.21
CA ARG A 125 -7.93 -26.34 -4.86
C ARG A 125 -9.30 -26.49 -5.50
N ALA A 126 -9.47 -27.45 -6.41
CA ALA A 126 -10.80 -27.74 -6.96
C ALA A 126 -11.78 -28.19 -5.85
N PRO A 127 -13.07 -27.80 -5.93
CA PRO A 127 -13.72 -27.08 -7.03
C PRO A 127 -13.67 -25.54 -6.93
N ASP A 128 -13.19 -24.97 -5.83
CA ASP A 128 -13.27 -23.53 -5.55
C ASP A 128 -12.04 -22.77 -6.06
N ARG A 129 -12.24 -21.85 -7.01
CA ARG A 129 -11.17 -21.02 -7.56
C ARG A 129 -10.63 -19.98 -6.58
N THR A 130 -11.35 -19.70 -5.49
CA THR A 130 -10.91 -18.76 -4.47
C THR A 130 -9.95 -19.41 -3.46
N ASP A 131 -9.96 -20.74 -3.32
CA ASP A 131 -9.04 -21.47 -2.45
C ASP A 131 -7.66 -21.64 -3.10
N LEU A 132 -6.85 -20.59 -3.00
CA LEU A 132 -5.48 -20.57 -3.52
C LEU A 132 -4.50 -21.24 -2.56
N VAL A 133 -3.88 -22.32 -3.04
CA VAL A 133 -2.92 -23.16 -2.32
C VAL A 133 -1.51 -22.57 -2.37
N GLY A 134 -1.09 -22.09 -3.54
CA GLY A 134 0.28 -21.62 -3.74
C GLY A 134 0.56 -21.07 -5.12
N LEU A 135 1.85 -20.84 -5.38
CA LEU A 135 2.33 -20.24 -6.62
C LEU A 135 3.34 -21.15 -7.32
N LEU A 136 3.04 -21.53 -8.56
CA LEU A 136 3.95 -22.27 -9.43
C LEU A 136 4.82 -21.29 -10.22
N LEU A 137 6.12 -21.54 -10.26
CA LEU A 137 7.05 -20.78 -11.10
C LEU A 137 7.37 -21.59 -12.35
N CYS A 138 7.17 -21.01 -13.53
CA CYS A 138 7.36 -21.73 -14.79
C CYS A 138 8.81 -22.22 -14.98
N LYS A 139 9.81 -21.51 -14.43
CA LYS A 139 11.21 -21.96 -14.45
C LYS A 139 11.44 -23.26 -13.67
N GLU A 140 10.65 -23.52 -12.63
CA GLU A 140 10.73 -24.76 -11.84
C GLU A 140 10.10 -25.93 -12.59
N LEU A 141 9.47 -25.70 -13.75
CA LEU A 141 8.99 -26.80 -14.60
C LEU A 141 10.14 -27.48 -15.37
N LEU A 142 11.28 -26.80 -15.51
CA LEU A 142 12.45 -27.32 -16.24
C LEU A 142 13.12 -28.51 -15.56
N GLN A 143 12.88 -28.73 -14.27
CA GLN A 143 13.40 -29.87 -13.50
C GLN A 143 12.54 -31.14 -13.63
N TYR A 144 11.36 -31.06 -14.26
CA TYR A 144 10.46 -32.19 -14.40
C TYR A 144 10.57 -32.82 -15.79
N ASN A 145 10.59 -34.15 -15.85
CA ASN A 145 10.62 -34.90 -17.10
C ASN A 145 9.21 -35.02 -17.68
N MET A 146 8.97 -34.41 -18.84
CA MET A 146 7.66 -34.41 -19.52
C MET A 146 7.28 -35.76 -20.16
N SER A 147 8.13 -36.79 -20.03
CA SER A 147 7.83 -38.16 -20.44
C SER A 147 6.84 -38.85 -19.51
N HIS A 148 6.63 -38.30 -18.31
CA HIS A 148 5.68 -38.79 -17.33
C HIS A 148 4.75 -37.67 -16.91
N ASP A 149 3.48 -38.00 -16.79
CA ASP A 149 2.45 -37.13 -16.26
C ASP A 149 2.69 -36.91 -14.76
N VAL A 150 2.90 -35.65 -14.36
CA VAL A 150 3.15 -35.28 -12.97
C VAL A 150 1.93 -34.54 -12.41
N PRO A 151 1.27 -35.02 -11.34
CA PRO A 151 0.17 -34.29 -10.72
C PRO A 151 0.63 -32.91 -10.21
N VAL A 152 -0.20 -31.88 -10.41
CA VAL A 152 0.11 -30.50 -9.96
C VAL A 152 0.50 -30.40 -8.47
N PRO A 153 -0.13 -31.16 -7.53
CA PRO A 153 0.26 -31.12 -6.11
C PRO A 153 1.69 -31.60 -5.82
N CYS A 154 2.30 -32.37 -6.73
CA CYS A 154 3.69 -32.83 -6.61
C CYS A 154 4.71 -31.80 -7.09
N LEU A 155 4.26 -30.67 -7.65
CA LEU A 155 5.12 -29.61 -8.13
C LEU A 155 5.61 -28.73 -6.99
N THR A 156 6.83 -28.21 -7.10
CA THR A 156 7.37 -27.25 -6.13
C THR A 156 6.59 -25.93 -6.19
N MET A 157 5.80 -25.66 -5.14
CA MET A 157 5.04 -24.43 -5.00
C MET A 157 5.73 -23.46 -4.02
N ARG A 158 5.65 -22.16 -4.31
CA ARG A 158 6.06 -21.08 -3.40
C ARG A 158 4.86 -20.55 -2.62
N SER A 159 5.13 -19.94 -1.46
CA SER A 159 4.10 -19.27 -0.67
C SER A 159 3.53 -18.07 -1.43
N LEU A 160 2.20 -17.94 -1.36
CA LEU A 160 1.46 -16.87 -1.98
C LEU A 160 0.91 -15.95 -0.88
N PRO A 161 1.53 -14.78 -0.63
CA PRO A 161 1.10 -13.90 0.45
C PRO A 161 -0.30 -13.36 0.18
N ARG A 162 -1.13 -13.37 1.23
CA ARG A 162 -2.49 -12.81 1.22
C ARG A 162 -2.48 -11.44 1.89
N LEU A 163 -3.10 -10.46 1.26
CA LEU A 163 -3.18 -9.08 1.72
C LEU A 163 -4.62 -8.58 1.60
N SER A 164 -4.96 -7.52 2.32
CA SER A 164 -6.26 -6.88 2.18
C SER A 164 -6.31 -6.09 0.86
N ALA A 165 -7.46 -6.11 0.19
CA ALA A 165 -7.73 -5.25 -0.96
C ALA A 165 -7.58 -3.76 -0.63
N ALA A 166 -7.79 -3.39 0.64
CA ALA A 166 -7.64 -2.02 1.15
C ALA A 166 -6.18 -1.62 1.44
N THR A 167 -5.21 -2.54 1.35
CA THR A 167 -3.80 -2.26 1.63
C THR A 167 -3.28 -1.13 0.73
N PRO A 168 -2.61 -0.10 1.27
CA PRO A 168 -1.97 0.95 0.47
C PRO A 168 -0.98 0.36 -0.54
N LEU A 169 -0.99 0.88 -1.77
CA LEU A 169 -0.16 0.34 -2.85
C LEU A 169 1.34 0.54 -2.57
N TYR A 170 1.70 1.55 -1.78
CA TYR A 170 3.05 1.76 -1.29
C TYR A 170 3.53 0.61 -0.38
N ASP A 171 2.68 0.11 0.51
CA ASP A 171 3.03 -1.01 1.40
C ASP A 171 3.16 -2.31 0.61
N LEU A 172 2.30 -2.52 -0.39
CA LEU A 172 2.43 -3.64 -1.33
C LEU A 172 3.76 -3.59 -2.09
N LEU A 173 4.15 -2.40 -2.60
CA LEU A 173 5.44 -2.22 -3.26
C LEU A 173 6.60 -2.54 -2.32
N ARG A 174 6.53 -2.08 -1.06
CA ARG A 174 7.55 -2.36 -0.04
C ARG A 174 7.68 -3.87 0.22
N LEU A 175 6.55 -4.58 0.28
CA LEU A 175 6.54 -6.04 0.40
C LEU A 175 7.26 -6.70 -0.77
N PHE A 176 6.99 -6.27 -2.00
CA PHE A 176 7.68 -6.81 -3.19
C PHE A 176 9.17 -6.45 -3.25
N GLN A 177 9.57 -5.28 -2.75
CA GLN A 177 10.98 -4.88 -2.64
C GLN A 177 11.79 -5.75 -1.66
N THR A 178 11.15 -6.47 -0.74
CA THR A 178 11.84 -7.45 0.12
C THR A 178 12.40 -8.65 -0.68
N GLY A 179 11.98 -8.83 -1.94
CA GLY A 179 12.46 -9.87 -2.84
C GLY A 179 11.89 -11.27 -2.59
N ARG A 180 11.00 -11.44 -1.61
CA ARG A 180 10.43 -12.76 -1.26
C ARG A 180 9.26 -13.18 -2.15
N SER A 181 8.49 -12.23 -2.65
CA SER A 181 7.41 -12.48 -3.61
C SER A 181 7.20 -11.27 -4.51
N HIS A 182 6.78 -11.52 -5.76
CA HIS A 182 6.35 -10.50 -6.73
C HIS A 182 4.88 -10.66 -7.13
N MET A 183 4.15 -11.52 -6.42
CA MET A 183 2.72 -11.74 -6.59
C MET A 183 2.09 -11.89 -5.21
N ALA A 184 0.92 -11.30 -5.03
CA ALA A 184 0.14 -11.41 -3.81
C ALA A 184 -1.33 -11.57 -4.18
N VAL A 185 -2.07 -12.24 -3.30
CA VAL A 185 -3.51 -12.38 -3.41
C VAL A 185 -4.17 -11.32 -2.57
N LEU A 186 -5.15 -10.64 -3.14
CA LEU A 186 -5.95 -9.67 -2.41
C LEU A 186 -7.24 -10.34 -1.95
N THR A 187 -7.50 -10.20 -0.66
CA THR A 187 -8.74 -10.63 -0.02
C THR A 187 -9.60 -9.40 0.22
N GLN A 188 -10.89 -9.49 -0.10
CA GLN A 188 -11.81 -8.45 0.38
C GLN A 188 -11.85 -8.54 1.91
N PRO A 189 -11.95 -7.41 2.63
CA PRO A 189 -12.27 -7.47 4.04
C PRO A 189 -13.56 -8.28 4.17
N GLU A 190 -13.54 -9.37 4.96
CA GLU A 190 -14.80 -9.94 5.44
C GLU A 190 -15.53 -8.80 6.15
N GLU A 191 -16.78 -8.52 5.77
CA GLU A 191 -17.64 -7.79 6.68
C GLU A 191 -17.62 -8.58 7.99
N PRO A 192 -17.37 -7.95 9.14
CA PRO A 192 -17.46 -8.67 10.40
C PRO A 192 -18.84 -9.31 10.44
N GLU A 193 -18.90 -10.64 10.45
CA GLU A 193 -20.16 -11.35 10.60
C GLU A 193 -20.81 -10.89 11.92
N GLU A 194 -21.79 -10.00 11.82
CA GLU A 194 -22.77 -9.73 12.87
C GLU A 194 -23.68 -10.96 13.04
N ASP A 195 -23.12 -12.14 13.28
CA ASP A 195 -23.90 -13.28 13.79
C ASP A 195 -23.03 -14.40 14.41
N SER A 196 -21.86 -14.05 14.95
CA SER A 196 -21.27 -14.90 15.99
C SER A 196 -21.90 -14.52 17.33
N PRO A 197 -22.58 -15.44 18.05
CA PRO A 197 -23.17 -15.12 19.33
C PRO A 197 -22.04 -14.69 20.26
N SER A 198 -22.16 -13.46 20.78
CA SER A 198 -21.21 -12.83 21.69
C SER A 198 -20.66 -13.85 22.71
N PRO A 199 -19.36 -13.76 23.10
CA PRO A 199 -18.80 -14.64 24.12
C PRO A 199 -19.54 -14.54 25.47
N LEU A 200 -20.32 -13.48 25.68
CA LEU A 200 -21.27 -13.32 26.80
C LEU A 200 -22.48 -14.26 26.70
N ALA A 201 -23.02 -14.52 25.50
CA ALA A 201 -24.12 -15.47 25.28
C ALA A 201 -23.64 -16.92 25.48
N ALA A 202 -22.44 -17.28 24.99
CA ALA A 202 -21.83 -18.58 25.23
C ALA A 202 -21.55 -18.84 26.72
N ALA A 203 -21.12 -17.80 27.46
CA ALA A 203 -20.93 -17.89 28.91
C ALA A 203 -22.27 -18.06 29.66
N SER A 204 -23.36 -17.43 29.22
CA SER A 204 -24.69 -17.60 29.82
C SER A 204 -25.27 -19.01 29.60
N LEU A 205 -25.02 -19.60 28.42
CA LEU A 205 -25.41 -20.98 28.09
C LEU A 205 -24.60 -22.01 28.88
N ALA A 206 -23.31 -21.74 29.12
CA ALA A 206 -22.46 -22.57 29.98
C ALA A 206 -22.90 -22.51 31.45
N LEU A 207 -23.27 -21.33 31.97
CA LEU A 207 -23.79 -21.20 33.33
C LEU A 207 -25.14 -21.89 33.52
N SER A 208 -26.04 -21.84 32.52
CA SER A 208 -27.33 -22.53 32.57
C SER A 208 -27.17 -24.07 32.51
N GLN A 209 -26.23 -24.58 31.71
CA GLN A 209 -25.94 -26.03 31.65
C GLN A 209 -25.22 -26.55 32.90
N THR A 210 -24.40 -25.72 33.56
CA THR A 210 -23.74 -26.08 34.82
C THR A 210 -24.73 -26.09 35.99
N ALA A 211 -25.75 -25.20 35.96
CA ALA A 211 -26.83 -25.21 36.96
C ALA A 211 -27.73 -26.44 36.85
N LEU A 212 -28.02 -26.93 35.63
CA LEU A 212 -28.86 -28.13 35.41
C LEU A 212 -28.15 -29.45 35.76
N THR A 213 -26.82 -29.52 35.62
CA THR A 213 -26.03 -30.71 36.00
C THR A 213 -25.80 -30.81 37.52
N THR A 214 -25.79 -29.69 38.24
CA THR A 214 -25.67 -29.70 39.71
C THR A 214 -26.97 -30.16 40.39
N ALA A 215 -28.13 -29.85 39.80
CA ALA A 215 -29.43 -30.32 40.32
C ALA A 215 -29.71 -31.82 40.13
N SER A 216 -28.99 -32.49 39.23
CA SER A 216 -29.14 -33.94 38.98
C SER A 216 -28.25 -34.81 39.88
N LEU A 217 -27.31 -34.21 40.62
CA LEU A 217 -26.37 -34.93 41.49
C LEU A 217 -26.82 -34.98 42.97
N GLU A 218 -27.83 -34.20 43.37
CA GLU A 218 -28.38 -34.22 44.75
C GLU A 218 -29.47 -35.28 45.01
N VAL A 219 -29.87 -36.07 44.01
CA VAL A 219 -30.95 -37.09 44.17
C VAL A 219 -30.41 -38.51 44.39
N LEU A 220 -29.10 -38.76 44.30
CA LEU A 220 -28.52 -40.10 44.47
C LEU A 220 -27.63 -40.26 45.72
N ALA A 221 -28.07 -39.73 46.86
CA ALA A 221 -27.48 -40.02 48.16
C ALA A 221 -28.58 -40.28 49.21
N ALA A 222 -29.14 -41.49 49.18
CA ALA A 222 -29.75 -42.21 50.30
C ALA A 222 -29.85 -43.70 49.94
#